data_AF-J3RWV1-F1
#
_entry.id   AF-J3RWV1-F1
#
_cell.length_a   1.000
_cell.length_b   1.000
_cell.length_c   1.000
_cell.angle_alpha   90.00
_cell.angle_beta   90.00
_cell.angle_gamma   90.00
#
_symmetry.space_group_name_H-M   'P 1'
#
loop_
_entity.id
_entity.type
_entity.pdbx_description
1 polymer ?
#
loop_
_entity_poly.entity_id
_entity_poly.type
_entity_poly.pdbx_seq_one_letter_code
_entity_poly.pdbx_strand_id
1 'polypeptide(L)'
;HDDAVYDRVGNILLSRIMGAEVRLVDEGFDIGIRRSWEKALYEVKARGGRPYAIPAGASVHKYGGLGYVGFAEEVRAQEEQLGFAFDYIVVCTVTGSTHGGMLVGFAKDGRQRNVIGIDASAMPAKTKAQVLGIAQNTAKLVHLGAEIVEADVVLFMDYAYPGYGVPSEETKEAIR
;
A
#
# COMPACT_ATOMS: atom_id res chain seq x y z
N HIS A 1 8.00 14.45 -19.00
CA HIS A 1 8.42 13.35 -19.89
C HIS A 1 7.14 12.81 -20.49
N ASP A 2 6.84 13.17 -21.74
CA ASP A 2 5.61 12.76 -22.42
C ASP A 2 5.94 11.48 -23.21
N ASP A 3 5.78 10.33 -22.57
CA ASP A 3 5.98 9.05 -23.23
C ASP A 3 4.66 8.65 -23.92
N ALA A 4 4.64 8.75 -25.25
CA ALA A 4 3.45 8.59 -26.10
C ALA A 4 2.76 7.22 -25.99
N VAL A 5 3.37 6.26 -25.29
CA VAL A 5 2.84 4.90 -25.09
C VAL A 5 2.52 4.58 -23.64
N TYR A 6 2.72 5.50 -22.69
CA TYR A 6 2.55 5.24 -21.25
C TYR A 6 1.16 4.70 -20.89
N ASP A 7 0.11 5.16 -21.57
CA ASP A 7 -1.28 4.73 -21.38
C ASP A 7 -1.68 3.51 -22.23
N ARG A 8 -0.73 2.86 -22.90
CA ARG A 8 -0.95 1.77 -23.87
C ARG A 8 -0.13 0.51 -23.63
N VAL A 9 0.79 0.51 -22.66
CA VAL A 9 1.65 -0.64 -22.31
C VAL A 9 1.54 -1.02 -20.84
N GLY A 10 2.14 -2.14 -20.43
CA GLY A 10 2.20 -2.56 -19.02
C GLY A 10 0.82 -2.80 -18.38
N ASN A 11 0.64 -2.32 -17.15
CA ASN A 11 -0.55 -2.62 -16.32
C ASN A 11 -1.88 -2.19 -16.96
N ILE A 12 -1.92 -1.04 -17.64
CA ILE A 12 -3.16 -0.54 -18.26
C ILE A 12 -3.56 -1.39 -19.47
N LEU A 13 -2.59 -1.89 -20.24
CA LEU A 13 -2.84 -2.82 -21.34
C LEU A 13 -3.43 -4.14 -20.80
N LEU A 14 -2.84 -4.69 -19.74
CA LEU A 14 -3.35 -5.92 -19.11
C LEU A 14 -4.79 -5.76 -18.61
N SER A 15 -5.10 -4.61 -17.98
CA SER A 15 -6.47 -4.30 -17.55
C SER A 15 -7.48 -4.34 -18.70
N ARG A 16 -7.12 -3.77 -19.87
CA ARG A 16 -7.97 -3.81 -21.07
C ARG A 16 -8.13 -5.23 -21.62
N ILE A 17 -7.05 -6.02 -21.66
CA ILE A 17 -7.06 -7.42 -22.12
C ILE A 17 -7.96 -8.28 -21.22
N MET A 18 -7.94 -8.05 -19.90
CA MET A 18 -8.79 -8.74 -18.93
C MET A 18 -10.26 -8.30 -18.96
N GLY A 19 -10.65 -7.36 -19.84
CA GLY A 19 -12.03 -6.94 -20.03
C GLY A 19 -12.52 -5.87 -19.05
N ALA A 20 -11.62 -5.17 -18.35
CA ALA A 20 -12.01 -4.07 -17.48
C ALA A 20 -12.48 -2.84 -18.29
N GLU A 21 -13.52 -2.14 -17.80
CA GLU A 21 -13.91 -0.83 -18.32
C GLU A 21 -12.91 0.24 -17.83
N VAL A 22 -11.82 0.43 -18.58
CA VAL A 22 -10.75 1.38 -18.23
C VAL A 22 -11.14 2.81 -18.62
N ARG A 23 -11.15 3.71 -17.63
CA ARG A 23 -11.48 5.13 -17.80
C ARG A 23 -10.27 5.99 -17.44
N LEU A 24 -9.76 6.73 -18.41
CA LEU A 24 -8.69 7.70 -18.20
C LEU A 24 -9.32 9.03 -17.77
N VAL A 25 -8.82 9.58 -16.67
CA VAL A 25 -9.21 10.89 -16.13
C VAL A 25 -7.94 11.71 -15.96
N ASP A 26 -7.98 12.94 -16.46
CA ASP A 26 -6.88 13.89 -16.34
C ASP A 26 -6.97 14.62 -14.97
N GLU A 27 -6.61 13.90 -13.92
CA GLU A 27 -6.58 14.38 -12.53
C GLU A 27 -5.21 14.03 -11.91
N GLY A 28 -4.54 15.00 -11.25
CA GLY A 28 -3.24 14.80 -10.61
C GLY A 28 -3.18 13.71 -9.53
N PHE A 29 -2.00 13.40 -8.98
CA PHE A 29 -1.82 12.33 -7.98
C PHE A 29 -2.37 12.70 -6.58
N ASP A 30 -3.08 11.75 -5.95
CA ASP A 30 -3.62 11.81 -4.59
C ASP A 30 -3.94 10.38 -4.14
N ILE A 31 -3.67 10.07 -2.88
CA ILE A 31 -3.91 8.78 -2.21
C ILE A 31 -5.29 8.67 -1.53
N GLY A 32 -6.11 9.73 -1.55
CA GLY A 32 -7.46 9.79 -0.96
C GLY A 32 -8.61 9.47 -1.94
N ILE A 33 -9.85 9.67 -1.48
CA ILE A 33 -11.08 9.46 -2.28
C ILE A 33 -11.27 10.61 -3.28
N ARG A 34 -11.54 10.29 -4.55
CA ARG A 34 -11.74 11.25 -5.64
C ARG A 34 -13.18 11.38 -6.10
N ARG A 35 -13.54 12.49 -6.74
CA ARG A 35 -14.89 12.66 -7.34
C ARG A 35 -15.14 11.68 -8.49
N SER A 36 -14.11 11.38 -9.28
CA SER A 36 -14.13 10.37 -10.35
C SER A 36 -14.51 8.98 -9.82
N TRP A 37 -14.09 8.65 -8.59
CA TRP A 37 -14.47 7.42 -7.89
C TRP A 37 -15.97 7.35 -7.60
N GLU A 38 -16.55 8.40 -7.01
CA GLU A 38 -17.99 8.45 -6.69
C GLU A 38 -18.85 8.34 -7.94
N LYS A 39 -18.44 9.02 -9.02
CA LYS A 39 -19.11 8.96 -10.32
C LYS A 39 -19.11 7.54 -10.88
N ALA A 40 -17.98 6.84 -10.82
CA ALA A 40 -17.91 5.45 -11.28
C ALA A 40 -18.85 4.52 -10.49
N LEU A 41 -18.89 4.66 -9.16
CA LEU A 41 -19.82 3.89 -8.31
C LEU A 41 -21.29 4.20 -8.63
N TYR A 42 -21.63 5.47 -8.86
CA TYR A 42 -22.98 5.87 -9.24
C TYR A 42 -23.40 5.25 -10.58
N GLU A 43 -22.53 5.30 -11.59
CA GLU A 43 -22.87 4.78 -12.92
C GLU A 43 -23.09 3.26 -12.93
N VAL A 44 -22.33 2.49 -12.15
CA VAL A 44 -22.59 1.05 -11.99
C VAL A 44 -23.98 0.82 -11.40
N LYS A 45 -24.37 1.59 -10.38
CA LYS A 45 -25.73 1.52 -9.80
C LYS A 45 -26.81 1.93 -10.80
N ALA A 46 -26.58 2.99 -11.56
CA ALA A 46 -27.52 3.50 -12.56
C ALA A 46 -27.78 2.49 -13.70
N ARG A 47 -26.81 1.64 -14.02
CA ARG A 47 -26.95 0.52 -14.98
C ARG A 47 -27.56 -0.75 -14.36
N GLY A 48 -28.05 -0.70 -13.12
CA GLY A 48 -28.64 -1.83 -12.40
C GLY A 48 -27.63 -2.74 -11.69
N GLY A 49 -26.35 -2.38 -11.67
CA GLY A 49 -25.30 -3.13 -11.00
C GLY A 49 -25.18 -2.81 -9.50
N ARG A 50 -24.39 -3.61 -8.79
CA ARG A 50 -24.06 -3.41 -7.37
C ARG A 50 -22.54 -3.31 -7.21
N PRO A 51 -21.95 -2.09 -7.20
CA PRO A 51 -20.50 -1.94 -7.17
C PRO A 51 -19.91 -2.36 -5.82
N TYR A 52 -18.73 -2.98 -5.84
CA TYR A 52 -17.88 -3.18 -4.67
C TYR A 52 -16.72 -2.18 -4.70
N ALA A 53 -16.65 -1.33 -3.68
CA ALA A 53 -15.77 -0.18 -3.65
C ALA A 53 -14.37 -0.56 -3.12
N ILE A 54 -13.39 -0.66 -4.01
CA ILE A 54 -11.97 -0.90 -3.69
C ILE A 54 -11.17 0.41 -3.84
N PRO A 55 -10.75 1.07 -2.74
CA PRO A 55 -9.99 2.31 -2.81
C PRO A 55 -8.56 2.10 -3.33
N ALA A 56 -7.82 3.19 -3.56
CA ALA A 56 -6.44 3.14 -4.04
C ALA A 56 -5.56 2.21 -3.17
N GLY A 57 -4.91 1.25 -3.83
CA GLY A 57 -4.09 0.21 -3.17
C GLY A 57 -4.83 -0.66 -2.16
N ALA A 58 -6.16 -0.67 -2.16
CA ALA A 58 -7.03 -1.26 -1.14
C ALA A 58 -6.78 -0.74 0.29
N SER A 59 -5.99 0.33 0.46
CA SER A 59 -5.34 0.58 1.74
C SER A 59 -6.26 1.11 2.83
N VAL A 60 -7.08 2.10 2.50
CA VAL A 60 -8.08 2.67 3.42
C VAL A 60 -9.37 1.84 3.48
N HIS A 61 -9.37 0.63 2.90
CA HIS A 61 -10.48 -0.30 3.02
C HIS A 61 -10.50 -0.93 4.41
N LYS A 62 -11.69 -1.24 4.94
CA LYS A 62 -11.86 -1.88 6.26
C LYS A 62 -10.94 -3.10 6.45
N TYR A 63 -10.77 -3.91 5.40
CA TYR A 63 -9.97 -5.13 5.43
C TYR A 63 -8.57 -4.99 4.81
N GLY A 64 -8.16 -3.77 4.44
CA GLY A 64 -6.94 -3.52 3.66
C GLY A 64 -5.65 -4.05 4.31
N GLY A 65 -5.54 -3.95 5.64
CA GLY A 65 -4.36 -4.43 6.36
C GLY A 65 -4.33 -5.93 6.65
N LEU A 66 -5.45 -6.65 6.51
CA LEU A 66 -5.53 -8.05 6.96
C LEU A 66 -4.61 -8.99 6.17
N GLY A 67 -4.42 -8.73 4.87
CA GLY A 67 -3.53 -9.55 4.04
C GLY A 67 -2.10 -9.58 4.59
N TYR A 68 -1.60 -8.43 5.05
CA TYR A 68 -0.23 -8.32 5.56
C TYR A 68 -0.08 -8.61 7.06
N VAL A 69 -1.19 -8.73 7.80
CA VAL A 69 -1.18 -9.47 9.07
C VAL A 69 -0.91 -10.95 8.78
N GLY A 70 -1.59 -11.51 7.77
CA GLY A 70 -1.35 -12.87 7.30
C GLY A 70 0.09 -13.09 6.82
N PHE A 71 0.67 -12.11 6.12
CA PHE A 71 2.10 -12.15 5.75
C PHE A 71 3.02 -12.37 6.95
N ALA A 72 2.80 -11.69 8.08
CA ALA A 72 3.65 -11.89 9.25
C ALA A 72 3.48 -13.28 9.88
N GLU A 73 2.27 -13.86 9.82
CA GLU A 73 2.06 -15.27 10.21
C GLU A 73 2.79 -16.24 9.26
N GLU A 74 2.77 -15.95 7.96
CA GLU A 74 3.50 -16.74 6.96
C GLU A 74 5.02 -16.68 7.20
N VAL A 75 5.56 -15.48 7.45
CA VAL A 75 6.98 -15.30 7.78
C VAL A 75 7.35 -16.10 9.03
N ARG A 76 6.55 -16.04 10.11
CA ARG A 76 6.83 -16.85 11.31
C ARG A 76 6.89 -18.35 11.01
N ALA A 77 5.94 -18.86 10.22
CA ALA A 77 5.92 -20.27 9.85
C ALA A 77 7.14 -20.66 9.00
N GLN A 78 7.59 -19.76 8.12
CA GLN A 78 8.80 -19.95 7.32
C GLN A 78 10.08 -19.88 8.16
N GLU A 79 10.17 -18.94 9.11
CA GLU A 79 11.29 -18.81 10.05
C GLU A 79 11.48 -20.08 10.89
N GLU A 80 10.37 -20.67 11.37
CA GLU A 80 10.38 -21.95 12.08
C GLU A 80 10.92 -23.09 11.20
N GLN A 81 10.50 -23.16 9.93
CA GLN A 81 10.98 -24.17 8.98
C GLN A 81 12.46 -24.00 8.60
N LEU A 82 12.93 -22.76 8.52
CA LEU A 82 14.30 -22.41 8.16
C LEU A 82 15.28 -22.53 9.35
N GLY A 83 14.79 -22.48 10.58
CA GLY A 83 15.60 -22.54 11.79
C GLY A 83 16.31 -21.22 12.13
N PHE A 84 15.89 -20.10 11.53
CA PHE A 84 16.37 -18.76 11.86
C PHE A 84 15.26 -17.71 11.67
N ALA A 85 15.39 -16.58 12.37
CA ALA A 85 14.48 -15.44 12.23
C ALA A 85 15.14 -14.32 11.41
N PHE A 86 14.33 -13.55 10.70
CA PHE A 86 14.76 -12.32 10.05
C PHE A 86 14.79 -11.18 11.05
N ASP A 87 15.92 -10.48 11.10
CA ASP A 87 16.07 -9.31 11.96
C ASP A 87 15.26 -8.10 11.48
N TYR A 88 15.08 -7.95 10.17
CA TYR A 88 14.38 -6.80 9.57
C TYR A 88 13.59 -7.19 8.34
N ILE A 89 12.51 -6.46 8.07
CA ILE A 89 11.71 -6.55 6.86
C ILE A 89 11.73 -5.17 6.18
N VAL A 90 12.21 -5.07 4.95
CA VAL A 90 12.21 -3.81 4.19
C VAL A 90 11.02 -3.78 3.23
N VAL A 91 10.24 -2.69 3.22
CA VAL A 91 9.01 -2.61 2.43
C VAL A 91 8.76 -1.23 1.82
N CYS A 92 8.49 -1.19 0.52
CA CYS A 92 8.05 0.03 -0.16
C CYS A 92 6.68 0.48 0.36
N THR A 93 6.53 1.77 0.66
CA THR A 93 5.33 2.35 1.28
C THR A 93 4.82 3.55 0.48
N VAL A 94 3.56 3.47 0.02
CA VAL A 94 2.83 4.59 -0.61
C VAL A 94 1.45 4.75 0.02
N THR A 95 0.52 3.83 -0.27
CA THR A 95 -0.85 3.90 0.29
C THR A 95 -0.96 3.23 1.66
N GLY A 96 0.01 2.40 2.05
CA GLY A 96 0.29 2.12 3.46
C GLY A 96 -0.30 0.85 4.06
N SER A 97 -1.30 0.18 3.49
CA SER A 97 -1.86 -1.03 4.14
C SER A 97 -0.95 -2.23 4.19
N THR A 98 -0.03 -2.36 3.22
CA THR A 98 1.05 -3.34 3.26
C THR A 98 1.88 -3.17 4.52
N HIS A 99 2.46 -1.99 4.70
CA HIS A 99 3.27 -1.66 5.87
C HIS A 99 2.44 -1.72 7.17
N GLY A 100 1.24 -1.12 7.19
CA GLY A 100 0.36 -1.12 8.36
C GLY A 100 -0.09 -2.52 8.79
N GLY A 101 -0.35 -3.43 7.84
CA GLY A 101 -0.65 -4.83 8.12
C GLY A 101 0.56 -5.58 8.69
N MET A 102 1.75 -5.36 8.12
CA MET A 102 3.00 -5.92 8.66
C MET A 102 3.26 -5.46 10.10
N LEU A 103 3.08 -4.16 10.40
CA LEU A 103 3.24 -3.65 11.77
C LEU A 103 2.34 -4.40 12.77
N VAL A 104 1.06 -4.59 12.43
CA VAL A 104 0.12 -5.34 13.28
C VAL A 104 0.52 -6.80 13.40
N GLY A 105 0.92 -7.43 12.29
CA GLY A 105 1.30 -8.83 12.26
C GLY A 105 2.57 -9.13 13.07
N PHE A 106 3.58 -8.27 13.00
CA PHE A 106 4.84 -8.38 13.75
C PHE A 106 4.76 -7.80 15.17
N ALA A 107 3.74 -7.02 15.50
CA ALA A 107 3.51 -6.60 16.89
C ALA A 107 3.22 -7.80 17.83
N LYS A 108 2.71 -8.91 17.28
CA LYS A 108 2.46 -10.16 18.03
C LYS A 108 3.72 -10.75 18.67
N ASP A 109 4.88 -10.54 18.06
CA ASP A 109 6.19 -11.00 18.55
C ASP A 109 7.16 -9.85 18.86
N GLY A 110 6.63 -8.62 18.99
CA GLY A 110 7.39 -7.44 19.41
C GLY A 110 8.33 -6.87 18.34
N ARG A 111 8.18 -7.29 17.07
CA ARG A 111 9.05 -6.89 15.96
C ARG A 111 8.46 -5.82 15.05
N GLN A 112 7.40 -5.13 15.47
CA GLN A 112 6.77 -4.10 14.64
C GLN A 112 7.75 -3.00 14.18
N ARG A 113 8.74 -2.64 15.02
CA ARG A 113 9.78 -1.65 14.68
C ARG A 113 10.88 -2.18 13.75
N ASN A 114 10.90 -3.49 13.51
CA ASN A 114 11.82 -4.14 12.59
C ASN A 114 11.28 -4.11 11.15
N VAL A 115 10.03 -3.66 10.95
CA VAL A 115 9.47 -3.36 9.63
C VAL A 115 9.93 -1.96 9.21
N ILE A 116 10.83 -1.93 8.24
CA ILE A 116 11.46 -0.72 7.71
C ILE A 116 10.74 -0.29 6.44
N GLY A 117 9.85 0.69 6.57
CA GLY A 117 9.20 1.31 5.42
C GLY A 117 10.16 2.23 4.65
N ILE A 118 10.14 2.15 3.32
CA ILE A 118 10.76 3.11 2.42
C ILE A 118 9.64 3.88 1.71
N ASP A 119 9.54 5.20 1.92
CA ASP A 119 8.58 6.04 1.23
C ASP A 119 8.88 6.08 -0.26
N ALA A 120 7.84 5.91 -1.08
CA ALA A 120 7.90 6.13 -2.52
C ALA A 120 6.80 7.10 -2.99
N SER A 121 6.16 7.82 -2.06
CA SER A 121 5.02 8.70 -2.34
C SER A 121 5.44 10.15 -2.61
N ALA A 122 6.63 10.55 -2.14
CA ALA A 122 7.08 11.93 -2.04
C ALA A 122 6.16 12.82 -1.16
N MET A 123 5.32 12.19 -0.32
CA MET A 123 4.42 12.82 0.66
C MET A 123 4.55 12.12 2.03
N PRO A 124 5.77 12.03 2.61
CA PRO A 124 6.06 11.10 3.70
C PRO A 124 5.23 11.33 4.96
N ALA A 125 4.90 12.58 5.30
CA ALA A 125 4.05 12.87 6.46
C ALA A 125 2.62 12.29 6.29
N LYS A 126 2.04 12.43 5.09
CA LYS A 126 0.71 11.88 4.76
C LYS A 126 0.75 10.35 4.76
N THR A 127 1.82 9.77 4.19
CA THR A 127 2.04 8.33 4.15
C THR A 127 2.20 7.74 5.56
N LYS A 128 3.04 8.33 6.41
CA LYS A 128 3.25 7.87 7.80
C LYS A 128 1.96 7.91 8.61
N ALA A 129 1.19 9.00 8.52
CA ALA A 129 -0.10 9.13 9.20
C ALA A 129 -1.12 8.09 8.70
N GLN A 130 -1.14 7.82 7.39
CA GLN A 130 -2.04 6.82 6.80
C GLN A 130 -1.67 5.39 7.23
N VAL A 131 -0.37 5.05 7.26
CA VAL A 131 0.13 3.76 7.79
C VAL A 131 -0.32 3.58 9.24
N LEU A 132 -0.10 4.59 10.09
CA LEU A 132 -0.51 4.54 11.50
C LEU A 132 -2.03 4.29 11.64
N GLY A 133 -2.85 5.06 10.92
CA GLY A 133 -4.30 4.91 10.95
C GLY A 133 -4.77 3.53 10.48
N ILE A 134 -4.16 2.98 9.43
CA ILE A 134 -4.47 1.63 8.95
C ILE A 134 -4.05 0.57 9.97
N ALA A 135 -2.86 0.68 10.55
CA ALA A 135 -2.36 -0.25 11.55
C ALA A 135 -3.27 -0.27 12.79
N GLN A 136 -3.65 0.90 13.31
CA GLN A 136 -4.56 1.00 14.46
C GLN A 136 -5.95 0.41 14.18
N ASN A 137 -6.51 0.64 12.99
CA ASN A 137 -7.78 0.04 12.59
C ASN A 137 -7.67 -1.48 12.43
N THR A 138 -6.57 -1.95 11.84
CA THR A 138 -6.32 -3.39 11.62
C THR A 138 -6.09 -4.11 12.95
N ALA A 139 -5.34 -3.52 13.88
CA ALA A 139 -5.10 -4.04 15.23
C ALA A 139 -6.41 -4.28 16.00
N LYS A 140 -7.39 -3.38 15.86
CA LYS A 140 -8.73 -3.53 16.44
C LYS A 140 -9.50 -4.72 15.82
N LEU A 141 -9.39 -4.92 14.51
CA LEU A 141 -10.09 -6.00 13.80
C LEU A 141 -9.56 -7.39 14.17
N VAL A 142 -8.26 -7.51 14.44
CA VAL A 142 -7.63 -8.78 14.81
C VAL A 142 -7.50 -8.97 16.32
N HIS A 143 -8.05 -8.05 17.11
CA HIS A 143 -7.98 -8.06 18.57
C HIS A 143 -6.53 -8.21 19.10
N LEU A 144 -5.59 -7.46 18.52
CA LEU A 144 -4.15 -7.58 18.81
C LEU A 144 -3.82 -7.49 20.31
N GLY A 145 -4.58 -6.67 21.07
CA GLY A 145 -4.35 -6.47 22.51
C GLY A 145 -3.20 -5.53 22.85
N ALA A 146 -2.40 -5.13 21.86
CA ALA A 146 -1.36 -4.09 21.97
C ALA A 146 -1.78 -2.82 21.24
N GLU A 147 -1.34 -1.67 21.75
CA GLU A 147 -1.49 -0.39 21.09
C GLU A 147 -0.37 -0.18 20.08
N ILE A 148 -0.73 0.21 18.85
CA ILE A 148 0.23 0.68 17.85
C ILE A 148 0.33 2.21 17.95
N VAL A 149 1.55 2.69 18.22
CA VAL A 149 1.85 4.11 18.38
C VAL A 149 2.67 4.64 17.22
N GLU A 150 2.78 5.97 17.09
CA GLU A 150 3.55 6.57 16.00
C GLU A 150 5.02 6.11 15.96
N ALA A 151 5.62 5.87 17.13
CA ALA A 151 7.00 5.39 17.24
C ALA A 151 7.21 3.97 16.68
N ASP A 152 6.14 3.21 16.43
CA ASP A 152 6.24 1.91 15.78
C ASP A 152 6.33 2.02 14.25
N VAL A 153 5.98 3.17 13.68
CA VAL A 153 6.01 3.40 12.23
C VAL A 153 7.38 3.93 11.80
N VAL A 154 8.27 3.02 11.43
CA VAL A 154 9.59 3.34 10.88
C VAL A 154 9.48 3.59 9.38
N LEU A 155 9.66 4.84 8.94
CA LEU A 155 9.54 5.23 7.53
C LEU A 155 10.72 6.11 7.11
N PHE A 156 11.58 5.59 6.23
CA PHE A 156 12.67 6.31 5.59
C PHE A 156 12.13 7.10 4.40
N MET A 157 12.60 8.34 4.24
CA MET A 157 12.00 9.32 3.32
C MET A 157 12.97 9.79 2.23
N ASP A 158 14.22 9.33 2.28
CA ASP A 158 15.33 9.90 1.50
C ASP A 158 15.30 9.46 0.02
N TYR A 159 14.46 8.51 -0.35
CA TYR A 159 14.49 7.83 -1.66
C TYR A 159 13.31 8.17 -2.58
N ALA A 160 12.37 9.00 -2.13
CA ALA A 160 11.12 9.25 -2.87
C ALA A 160 11.22 10.34 -3.96
N TYR A 161 12.37 11.00 -4.08
CA TYR A 161 12.60 12.06 -5.06
C TYR A 161 12.79 11.48 -6.48
N PRO A 162 12.51 12.26 -7.53
CA PRO A 162 11.97 13.62 -7.54
C PRO A 162 10.45 13.70 -7.31
N GLY A 163 9.74 12.58 -7.33
CA GLY A 163 8.30 12.53 -7.11
C GLY A 163 7.70 11.15 -7.42
N TYR A 164 6.44 10.94 -7.02
CA TYR A 164 5.75 9.67 -7.25
C TYR A 164 5.76 9.26 -8.72
N GLY A 165 6.22 8.04 -9.00
CA GLY A 165 6.26 7.45 -10.33
C GLY A 165 7.41 7.93 -11.22
N VAL A 166 8.30 8.79 -10.72
CA VAL A 166 9.48 9.26 -11.45
C VAL A 166 10.74 8.75 -10.76
N PRO A 167 11.57 7.91 -11.42
CA PRO A 167 12.78 7.38 -10.79
C PRO A 167 13.91 8.41 -10.78
N SER A 168 14.67 8.46 -9.68
CA SER A 168 15.98 9.13 -9.64
C SER A 168 17.05 8.34 -10.40
N GLU A 169 18.25 8.90 -10.57
CA GLU A 169 19.38 8.14 -11.15
C GLU A 169 19.82 7.00 -10.24
N GLU A 170 19.80 7.20 -8.92
CA GLU A 170 20.10 6.20 -7.91
C GLU A 170 19.05 5.09 -7.91
N THR A 171 17.77 5.43 -8.16
CA THR A 171 16.71 4.43 -8.36
C THR A 171 17.01 3.56 -9.58
N LYS A 172 17.46 4.17 -10.69
CA LYS A 172 17.85 3.43 -11.90
C LYS A 172 19.11 2.59 -11.67
N GLU A 173 20.06 3.07 -10.88
CA GLU A 173 21.27 2.33 -10.52
C GLU A 173 20.94 1.12 -9.66
N ALA A 174 20.09 1.25 -8.63
CA ALA A 174 19.67 0.13 -7.78
C ALA A 174 18.92 -0.99 -8.54
N ILE A 175 18.32 -0.69 -9.70
CA ILE A 175 17.64 -1.67 -10.56
C ILE A 175 18.63 -2.44 -11.46
N ARG A 176 19.78 -1.87 -11.79
CA ARG A 176 20.78 -2.47 -12.71
C ARG A 176 21.60 -3.55 -12.00
#